data_AF-A0A969NSF5-F1
#
_entry.id   AF-A0A969NSF5-F1
#
_cell.length_a   1.000
_cell.length_b   1.000
_cell.length_c   1.000
_cell.angle_alpha   90.00
_cell.angle_beta   90.00
_cell.angle_gamma   90.00
#
_symmetry.space_group_name_H-M   'P 1'
#
loop_
_entity.id
_entity.type
_entity.pdbx_description
1 polymer ?
#
loop_
_entity_poly.entity_id
_entity_poly.type
_entity_poly.pdbx_seq_one_letter_code
_entity_poly.pdbx_strand_id
1 'polypeptide(L)'
;MLIESKKYSYRQLIDETGLSRSTLHRRIKVLKESGVPLTMGAILQFPTNWAFHDRDGKFYSSKTDYAVRNNIPYYEMFQSCNYDTNKD
;
A
#
# COMPACT_ATOMS: atom_id res chain seq x y z
N MET A 1 7.49 -0.60 -17.09
CA MET A 1 6.99 0.35 -16.06
C MET A 1 8.17 1.13 -15.55
N LEU A 2 8.08 2.46 -15.44
CA LEU A 2 9.18 3.28 -14.90
C LEU A 2 9.00 3.39 -13.39
N ILE A 3 9.98 2.93 -12.63
CA ILE A 3 10.06 3.03 -11.16
C ILE A 3 11.46 3.52 -10.87
N GLU A 4 11.59 4.65 -10.17
CA GLU A 4 12.90 5.22 -9.78
C GLU A 4 13.86 5.35 -10.99
N SER A 5 13.38 5.89 -12.11
CA SER A 5 14.13 6.08 -13.36
C SER A 5 14.63 4.79 -14.03
N LYS A 6 14.30 3.61 -13.50
CA LYS A 6 14.61 2.31 -14.11
C LYS A 6 13.35 1.69 -14.70
N LYS A 7 13.47 1.13 -15.91
CA LYS A 7 12.39 0.38 -16.54
C LYS A 7 12.38 -1.04 -15.98
N TYR A 8 11.25 -1.41 -15.37
CA TYR A 8 10.99 -2.77 -14.92
C TYR A 8 9.89 -3.42 -15.77
N SER A 9 10.09 -4.69 -16.09
CA SER A 9 9.03 -5.58 -16.54
C SER A 9 8.22 -6.08 -15.35
N TYR A 10 7.02 -6.58 -15.62
CA TYR A 10 6.16 -7.14 -14.58
C TYR A 10 6.78 -8.36 -13.90
N ARG A 11 7.53 -9.17 -14.66
CA ARG A 11 8.23 -10.34 -14.15
C ARG A 11 9.37 -9.95 -13.22
N GLN A 12 10.20 -8.98 -13.62
CA GLN A 12 11.25 -8.46 -12.75
C GLN A 12 10.68 -7.89 -11.45
N LEU A 13 9.53 -7.21 -11.48
CA LEU A 13 8.91 -6.72 -10.25
C LEU A 13 8.44 -7.86 -9.33
N ILE A 14 7.94 -8.96 -9.89
CA ILE A 14 7.60 -10.15 -9.10
C ILE A 14 8.85 -10.73 -8.45
N ASP A 15 9.93 -10.88 -9.22
CA ASP A 15 11.18 -11.45 -8.75
C ASP A 15 11.83 -10.58 -7.65
N GLU A 16 11.80 -9.25 -7.81
CA GLU A 16 12.37 -8.28 -6.87
C GLU A 16 11.54 -8.14 -5.59
N THR A 17 10.21 -8.17 -5.71
CA THR A 17 9.31 -7.93 -4.57
C THR A 17 8.90 -9.20 -3.84
N GLY A 18 9.07 -10.38 -4.45
CA GLY A 18 8.54 -11.65 -3.96
C GLY A 18 7.00 -11.72 -3.94
N LEU A 19 6.30 -10.71 -4.46
CA LEU A 19 4.84 -10.64 -4.44
C LEU A 19 4.24 -11.49 -5.55
N SER A 20 3.11 -12.13 -5.25
CA SER A 20 2.29 -12.74 -6.30
C SER A 20 1.86 -11.69 -7.34
N ARG A 21 1.67 -12.13 -8.59
CA ARG A 21 1.25 -11.27 -9.70
C ARG A 21 -0.02 -10.46 -9.37
N SER A 22 -0.99 -11.08 -8.70
CA SER A 22 -2.26 -10.44 -8.33
C SER A 22 -2.09 -9.37 -7.25
N THR A 23 -1.26 -9.63 -6.24
CA THR A 23 -0.92 -8.65 -5.19
C THR A 23 -0.15 -7.47 -5.77
N LEU A 24 0.88 -7.73 -6.58
CA LEU A 24 1.64 -6.69 -7.25
C LEU A 24 0.73 -5.80 -8.11
N HIS A 25 -0.26 -6.40 -8.78
CA HIS A 25 -1.19 -5.66 -9.65
C HIS A 25 -2.07 -4.71 -8.87
N ARG A 26 -2.67 -5.21 -7.78
CA ARG A 26 -3.48 -4.37 -6.89
C ARG A 26 -2.65 -3.23 -6.31
N ARG A 27 -1.46 -3.50 -5.77
CA ARG A 27 -0.63 -2.46 -5.15
C ARG A 27 -0.24 -1.37 -6.16
N ILE A 28 0.23 -1.75 -7.35
CA ILE A 28 0.57 -0.78 -8.41
C ILE A 28 -0.66 0.04 -8.83
N LYS A 29 -1.82 -0.59 -8.98
CA LYS A 29 -3.06 0.11 -9.38
C LYS A 29 -3.43 1.16 -8.34
N VAL A 30 -3.49 0.79 -7.06
CA VAL A 30 -3.87 1.72 -5.99
C VAL A 30 -2.82 2.83 -5.82
N LEU A 31 -1.53 2.51 -5.92
CA LEU A 31 -0.48 3.53 -5.87
C LEU A 31 -0.68 4.61 -6.95
N LYS A 32 -0.98 4.20 -8.19
CA LYS A 32 -1.27 5.13 -9.28
C LYS A 32 -2.52 5.97 -9.05
N GLU A 33 -3.57 5.38 -8.49
CA GLU A 33 -4.84 6.08 -8.21
C GLU A 33 -4.73 7.04 -7.02
N SER A 34 -3.88 6.73 -6.05
CA SER A 34 -3.69 7.51 -4.82
C SER A 34 -2.79 8.76 -4.98
N GLY A 35 -2.15 8.94 -6.14
CA GLY A 35 -1.17 10.01 -6.35
C GLY A 35 0.16 9.80 -5.62
N VAL A 36 0.34 8.66 -4.94
CA VAL A 36 1.59 8.29 -4.28
C VAL A 36 2.65 7.92 -5.34
N PRO A 37 3.90 8.42 -5.21
CA PRO A 37 4.98 8.04 -6.10
C PRO A 37 5.15 6.52 -6.19
N LEU A 38 5.23 6.00 -7.42
CA LEU A 38 5.43 4.59 -7.65
C LEU A 38 6.91 4.23 -7.45
N THR A 39 7.26 3.82 -6.23
CA THR A 39 8.61 3.40 -5.81
C THR A 39 8.63 1.94 -5.38
N MET A 40 9.82 1.31 -5.31
CA MET A 40 9.90 -0.08 -4.87
C MET A 40 9.48 -0.23 -3.40
N GLY A 41 9.91 0.71 -2.56
CA GLY A 41 9.51 0.77 -1.15
C GLY A 41 8.00 0.91 -0.99
N ALA A 42 7.36 1.76 -1.79
CA ALA A 42 5.91 1.91 -1.78
C ALA A 42 5.21 0.59 -2.17
N ILE A 43 5.67 -0.09 -3.23
CA ILE A 43 5.10 -1.38 -3.65
C ILE A 43 5.25 -2.46 -2.56
N LEU A 44 6.39 -2.51 -1.87
CA LEU A 44 6.66 -3.51 -0.82
C LEU A 44 5.86 -3.25 0.46
N GLN A 45 5.78 -1.99 0.87
CA GLN A 45 5.15 -1.60 2.13
C GLN A 45 3.63 -1.43 2.00
N PHE A 46 3.10 -1.28 0.77
CA PHE A 46 1.68 -1.04 0.60
C PHE A 46 0.83 -2.16 1.21
N PRO A 47 0.02 -1.90 2.25
CA PRO A 47 -0.78 -2.94 2.86
C PRO A 47 -1.84 -3.41 1.87
N THR A 48 -1.92 -4.72 1.68
CA THR A 48 -3.00 -5.38 0.94
C THR A 48 -4.25 -5.64 1.80
N ASN A 49 -4.25 -5.18 3.05
CA ASN A 49 -5.25 -5.59 4.03
C ASN A 49 -6.66 -5.29 3.55
N TRP A 50 -7.50 -6.29 3.80
CA TRP A 50 -8.89 -6.35 3.36
C TRP A 50 -9.73 -5.20 3.88
N ALA A 51 -10.88 -5.09 3.24
CA ALA A 51 -11.89 -4.13 3.60
C ALA A 51 -12.22 -4.19 5.10
N PHE A 52 -12.44 -3.03 5.68
CA PHE A 52 -12.74 -2.87 7.09
C PHE A 52 -13.73 -1.73 7.28
N HIS A 53 -14.38 -1.69 8.44
CA HIS A 53 -15.17 -0.54 8.86
C HIS A 53 -14.33 0.28 9.85
N ASP A 54 -14.40 1.61 9.75
CA ASP A 54 -13.80 2.49 10.75
C ASP A 54 -14.65 2.56 12.04
N ARG A 55 -14.26 3.42 12.97
CA ARG A 55 -14.96 3.62 14.26
C ARG A 55 -16.36 4.21 14.08
N ASP A 56 -16.62 4.88 12.96
CA ASP A 56 -17.91 5.48 12.62
C ASP A 56 -18.80 4.51 11.81
N GLY A 57 -18.34 3.26 11.62
CA GLY A 57 -19.07 2.24 10.88
C GLY A 57 -19.01 2.42 9.36
N LYS A 58 -18.13 3.28 8.85
CA LYS A 58 -17.99 3.53 7.42
C LYS A 58 -17.10 2.47 6.77
N PHE A 59 -17.59 1.89 5.68
CA PHE A 59 -16.88 0.85 4.94
C PHE A 59 -15.74 1.43 4.11
N TYR A 60 -14.58 0.77 4.18
CA TYR A 60 -13.43 1.02 3.34
C TYR A 60 -12.93 -0.28 2.75
N SER A 61 -12.62 -0.27 1.46
CA SER A 61 -12.18 -1.46 0.73
C SER A 61 -10.76 -1.90 1.09
N SER A 62 -9.98 -1.05 1.75
CA SER A 62 -8.64 -1.32 2.31
C SER A 62 -8.19 -0.17 3.22
N LYS A 63 -7.13 -0.38 4.01
CA LYS A 63 -6.46 0.72 4.76
C LYS A 63 -6.04 1.88 3.86
N THR A 64 -5.73 1.61 2.59
CA THR A 64 -5.41 2.67 1.65
C THR A 64 -6.64 3.44 1.18
N ASP A 65 -7.75 2.76 0.88
CA ASP A 65 -9.02 3.45 0.56
C ASP A 65 -9.42 4.38 1.71
N TYR A 66 -9.18 3.96 2.95
CA TYR A 66 -9.29 4.82 4.12
C TYR A 66 -8.37 6.04 4.06
N ALA A 67 -7.08 5.86 3.80
CA ALA A 67 -6.15 6.99 3.76
C ALA A 67 -6.41 7.98 2.63
N VAL A 68 -6.73 7.49 1.43
CA VAL A 68 -7.08 8.33 0.27
C VAL A 68 -8.33 9.15 0.55
N ARG A 69 -9.39 8.51 1.08
CA ARG A 69 -10.65 9.22 1.38
C ARG A 69 -10.54 10.21 2.54
N ASN A 70 -9.59 9.99 3.44
CA ASN A 70 -9.38 10.84 4.61
C ASN A 70 -8.17 11.79 4.48
N ASN A 71 -7.54 11.88 3.30
CA ASN A 71 -6.34 12.69 3.04
C ASN A 71 -5.21 12.48 4.07
N ILE A 72 -5.04 11.25 4.55
CA ILE A 72 -4.00 10.93 5.53
C ILE A 72 -2.67 10.74 4.79
N PRO A 73 -1.61 11.48 5.13
CA PRO A 73 -0.30 11.29 4.55
C PRO A 73 0.22 9.86 4.76
N TYR A 74 0.72 9.24 3.68
CA TYR A 74 1.11 7.82 3.68
C TYR A 74 2.12 7.46 4.79
N TYR A 75 3.07 8.35 5.11
CA TYR A 75 4.06 8.08 6.17
C TYR A 75 3.44 7.92 7.56
N GLU A 76 2.29 8.52 7.82
CA GLU A 76 1.59 8.42 9.12
C GLU A 76 0.92 7.06 9.29
N MET A 77 0.52 6.41 8.19
CA MET A 77 -0.11 5.08 8.24
C MET A 77 0.82 3.97 8.74
N PHE A 78 2.15 4.14 8.58
CA PHE A 78 3.16 3.17 9.03
C PHE A 78 3.74 3.52 10.39
N GLN A 79 3.50 4.74 10.90
CA GLN A 79 3.93 5.10 12.25
C GLN A 79 3.20 4.26 13.32
N SER A 80 2.01 3.74 13.00
CA SER A 80 1.23 2.89 13.90
C SER A 80 1.73 1.45 14.01
N CYS A 81 2.71 1.01 13.21
CA CYS A 81 3.23 -0.36 13.29
C CYS A 81 4.16 -0.61 14.50
N ASN A 82 4.48 0.41 15.29
CA ASN A 82 5.30 0.30 16.51
C ASN A 82 4.50 0.41 17.83
N TYR A 83 3.17 0.45 17.78
CA TYR A 83 2.32 0.54 18.97
C TYR A 83 1.28 -0.59 18.97
N ASP A 84 1.75 -1.84 19.12
CA ASP A 84 0.97 -2.94 19.72
C ASP A 84 1.88 -4.16 20.04
N THR A 85 3.07 -3.88 20.57
CA THR A 85 3.78 -4.86 21.42
C THR A 85 4.07 -4.20 22.74
N ASN A 86 3.47 -4.75 23.79
CA ASN A 86 3.47 -4.30 25.19
C ASN A 86 2.39 -3.26 25.53
N LYS A 87 1.24 -3.77 25.98
CA LYS A 87 0.71 -3.43 27.31
C LYS A 87 -0.16 -4.58 27.82
N ASP A 88 0.40 -5.22 28.85
CA ASP A 88 -0.16 -6.06 29.93
C ASP A 88 -1.52 -6.76 29.72
#